data_AF-A0A8S0YB14-F1
#
_entry.id   AF-A0A8S0YB14-F1
#
_cell.length_a   1.000
_cell.length_b   1.000
_cell.length_c   1.000
_cell.angle_alpha   90.00
_cell.angle_beta   90.00
_cell.angle_gamma   90.00
#
_symmetry.space_group_name_H-M   'P 1'
#
loop_
_entity.id
_entity.type
_entity.pdbx_description
1 polymer ?
#
loop_
_entity_poly.entity_id
_entity_poly.type
_entity_poly.pdbx_seq_one_letter_code
_entity_poly.pdbx_strand_id
1 'polypeptide(L)' 'MKPFNWNSDKNYKLIKERGISFEDVVFCLQSGGLLDDISHPNDERYAHQRVFVAAIDDYVYLVPYVETEDEIF' A
#
# COMPACT_ATOMS: atom_id res chain seq x y z
N MET A 1 10.66 -10.81 -4.60
CA MET A 1 9.51 -9.96 -4.24
C MET A 1 8.72 -9.74 -5.51
N LYS A 2 7.39 -9.84 -5.47
CA LYS A 2 6.55 -9.56 -6.65
C LYS A 2 6.72 -8.09 -7.04
N PRO A 3 6.62 -7.74 -8.34
CA PRO A 3 6.58 -6.36 -8.77
C PRO A 3 5.41 -5.63 -8.09
N PHE A 4 5.65 -4.39 -7.69
CA PHE A 4 4.61 -3.47 -7.28
C PHE A 4 4.12 -2.70 -8.50
N ASN A 5 2.81 -2.60 -8.63
CA ASN A 5 2.16 -1.88 -9.70
C ASN A 5 1.05 -1.00 -9.09
N TRP A 6 0.68 0.06 -9.79
CA TRP A 6 -0.39 0.94 -9.34
C TRP A 6 -0.98 1.70 -10.51
N ASN A 7 -2.19 2.20 -10.33
CA ASN A 7 -2.78 3.12 -11.28
C ASN A 7 -2.17 4.53 -11.12
N SER A 8 -1.62 5.08 -12.21
CA SER A 8 -0.96 6.39 -12.20
C SER A 8 -1.87 7.55 -11.80
N ASP A 9 -3.15 7.53 -12.17
CA ASP A 9 -4.12 8.58 -11.79
C ASP A 9 -4.40 8.55 -10.29
N LYS A 10 -4.49 7.35 -9.70
CA LYS A 10 -4.60 7.19 -8.24
C LYS A 10 -3.35 7.71 -7.53
N ASN A 11 -2.16 7.43 -8.07
CA ASN A 11 -0.92 7.93 -7.50
C ASN A 11 -0.87 9.47 -7.52
N TYR A 12 -1.20 10.07 -8.66
CA TYR A 12 -1.27 11.52 -8.80
C TYR A 12 -2.27 12.14 -7.81
N LYS A 13 -3.44 11.51 -7.65
CA LYS A 13 -4.43 11.95 -6.66
C LYS A 13 -3.89 11.87 -5.23
N LEU A 14 -3.22 10.78 -4.87
CA LEU A 14 -2.62 10.58 -3.55
C LEU A 14 -1.58 11.66 -3.24
N ILE A 15 -0.70 11.96 -4.20
CA ILE A 15 0.31 13.03 -4.09
C ILE A 15 -0.38 14.37 -3.86
N LYS A 16 -1.41 14.68 -4.66
CA LYS A 16 -2.12 15.98 -4.57
C LYS A 16 -2.87 16.15 -3.25
N GLU A 17 -3.50 15.09 -2.74
CA GLU A 17 -4.38 15.17 -1.56
C GLU A 17 -3.64 14.95 -0.24
N ARG A 18 -2.56 14.15 -0.25
CA ARG A 18 -1.87 13.70 0.97
C ARG A 18 -0.37 13.96 0.97
N GLY A 19 0.20 14.41 -0.14
CA GLY A 19 1.64 14.70 -0.24
C GLY A 19 2.54 13.46 -0.26
N ILE A 20 1.97 12.26 -0.46
CA ILE A 20 2.70 10.99 -0.53
C ILE A 20 2.38 10.24 -1.83
N SER A 21 3.30 9.42 -2.29
CA SER A 21 3.17 8.58 -3.49
C SER A 21 3.22 7.08 -3.18
N PHE A 22 2.83 6.24 -4.13
CA PHE A 22 3.04 4.80 -4.01
C PHE A 22 4.52 4.43 -4.07
N GLU A 23 5.36 5.21 -4.76
CA GLU A 23 6.80 5.07 -4.73
C GLU A 23 7.36 5.25 -3.31
N ASP A 24 6.86 6.23 -2.55
CA ASP A 24 7.25 6.43 -1.14
C ASP A 24 6.85 5.23 -0.28
N VAL A 25 5.65 4.69 -0.50
CA VAL A 25 5.19 3.47 0.18
C VAL A 25 6.13 2.31 -0.11
N VAL A 26 6.43 2.03 -1.39
CA VAL A 26 7.30 0.91 -1.78
C VAL A 26 8.71 1.10 -1.22
N PHE A 27 9.26 2.31 -1.27
CA PHE A 27 10.55 2.63 -0.69
C PHE A 27 10.56 2.36 0.83
N CYS A 28 9.52 2.79 1.53
CA CYS A 28 9.34 2.53 2.97
C CYS A 28 9.30 1.03 3.29
N LEU A 29 8.52 0.25 2.54
CA LEU A 29 8.42 -1.21 2.72
C LEU A 29 9.79 -1.88 2.52
N GLN A 30 10.52 -1.50 1.48
CA GLN A 30 11.86 -2.03 1.19
C GLN A 30 12.90 -1.62 2.23
N SER A 31 12.71 -0.46 2.86
CA SER A 31 13.60 0.07 3.90
C SER A 31 13.29 -0.46 5.30
N GLY A 32 12.34 -1.40 5.45
CA GLY A 32 11.97 -2.00 6.73
C GLY A 32 10.91 -1.24 7.53
N GLY A 33 10.20 -0.30 6.91
CA GLY A 33 9.13 0.49 7.55
C GLY A 33 7.76 -0.21 7.61
N LEU A 34 7.66 -1.48 7.19
CA LEU A 34 6.45 -2.28 7.38
C LEU A 34 6.29 -2.63 8.87
N LEU A 35 5.21 -2.17 9.48
CA LEU A 35 4.87 -2.48 10.86
C LEU A 35 4.04 -3.76 10.98
N ASP A 36 3.07 -3.93 10.07
CA ASP A 36 2.18 -5.10 10.05
C ASP A 36 1.53 -5.29 8.68
N ASP A 37 1.05 -6.50 8.40
CA ASP A 37 0.28 -6.85 7.21
C ASP A 37 -0.99 -7.59 7.62
N ILE A 38 -2.12 -6.89 7.53
CA ILE A 38 -3.40 -7.32 8.08
C ILE A 38 -4.43 -7.58 6.99
N SER A 39 -5.37 -8.48 7.28
CA SER A 39 -6.56 -8.66 6.43
C SER A 39 -7.44 -7.41 6.45
N HIS A 40 -8.11 -7.11 5.33
CA HIS A 40 -9.06 -6.00 5.29
C HIS A 40 -10.21 -6.25 6.28
N PRO A 41 -10.58 -5.26 7.13
CA PRO A 41 -11.55 -5.47 8.22
C PRO A 41 -12.97 -5.77 7.75
N ASN A 42 -13.28 -5.44 6.50
CA ASN A 42 -14.53 -5.81 5.82
C ASN A 42 -14.19 -6.87 4.76
N ASP A 43 -14.09 -8.12 5.18
CA ASP A 43 -13.73 -9.25 4.31
C ASP A 43 -14.89 -9.62 3.37
N GLU A 44 -16.14 -9.49 3.80
CA GLU A 44 -17.33 -9.75 2.98
C GLU A 44 -17.30 -8.95 1.67
N ARG A 45 -16.85 -7.69 1.74
CA ARG A 45 -16.75 -6.82 0.57
C ARG A 45 -15.38 -6.85 -0.12
N TYR A 46 -14.31 -7.12 0.63
CA TYR A 46 -12.93 -7.00 0.16
C TYR A 46 -12.07 -8.22 0.52
N ALA A 47 -12.59 -9.43 0.31
CA ALA A 47 -11.95 -10.69 0.68
C ALA A 47 -10.54 -10.88 0.08
N HIS A 48 -10.26 -10.26 -1.07
CA HIS A 48 -8.97 -10.36 -1.76
C HIS A 48 -8.03 -9.18 -1.48
N GLN A 49 -8.44 -8.26 -0.61
CA GLN A 49 -7.63 -7.10 -0.24
C GLN A 49 -7.00 -7.29 1.13
N ARG A 50 -5.73 -6.91 1.22
CA ARG A 50 -4.97 -6.81 2.47
C ARG A 50 -4.55 -5.36 2.68
N VAL A 51 -3.99 -5.07 3.84
CA VAL A 51 -3.59 -3.72 4.22
C VAL A 51 -2.20 -3.77 4.82
N PHE A 52 -1.26 -3.07 4.17
CA PHE A 52 0.01 -2.77 4.80
C PHE A 52 -0.17 -1.66 5.83
N VAL A 53 0.40 -1.85 7.00
CA VAL A 53 0.57 -0.82 8.02
C VAL A 53 2.01 -0.33 7.91
N ALA A 54 2.22 0.83 7.29
CA ALA A 54 3.56 1.35 6.98
C ALA A 54 3.86 2.63 7.78
N ALA A 55 5.01 2.68 8.42
CA ALA A 55 5.52 3.89 9.07
C ALA A 55 6.35 4.71 8.07
N ILE A 56 5.73 5.71 7.48
CA ILE A 56 6.39 6.62 6.53
C ILE A 56 6.64 7.93 7.29
N ASP A 57 7.91 8.27 7.44
CA ASP A 57 8.40 9.35 8.30
C ASP A 57 7.85 9.24 9.74
N ASP A 58 7.06 10.21 10.18
CA ASP A 58 6.47 10.30 11.52
C ASP A 58 4.99 9.89 11.57
N TYR A 59 4.46 9.28 10.51
CA TYR A 59 3.06 8.91 10.41
C TYR A 59 2.83 7.46 9.95
N VAL A 60 1.79 6.82 10.48
CA VAL A 60 1.38 5.46 10.10
C VAL A 60 0.29 5.52 9.04
N TYR A 61 0.57 4.91 7.89
CA TYR A 61 -0.35 4.79 6.77
C TYR A 61 -0.89 3.38 6.65
N LEU A 62 -2.21 3.28 6.41
CA LEU A 62 -2.87 2.06 5.97
C LEU A 62 -2.94 2.08 4.45
N VAL A 63 -2.25 1.13 3.82
CA VAL A 63 -2.18 1.02 2.36
C VAL A 63 -2.86 -0.26 1.92
N PRO A 64 -4.11 -0.18 1.43
CA PRO A 64 -4.80 -1.34 0.88
C PRO A 64 -4.13 -1.81 -0.41
N TYR A 65 -3.96 -3.12 -0.56
CA TYR A 65 -3.37 -3.74 -1.74
C TYR A 65 -4.01 -5.09 -2.05
N VAL A 66 -3.92 -5.52 -3.29
CA VAL A 66 -4.30 -6.86 -3.76
C VAL A 66 -3.05 -7.57 -4.25
N GLU A 67 -2.81 -8.78 -3.75
CA GLU A 67 -1.72 -9.63 -4.21
C GLU A 67 -2.27 -10.73 -5.13
N THR A 68 -1.73 -10.82 -6.34
CA THR A 68 -2.00 -11.89 -7.30
C THR A 68 -0.79 -12.81 -7.40
N GLU A 69 -0.81 -13.82 -8.28
CA GLU A 69 0.37 -14.65 -8.53
C GLU A 69 1.54 -13.83 -9.11
N ASP A 70 1.24 -12.78 -9.88
CA ASP A 70 2.22 -12.04 -10.68
C ASP A 70 2.64 -10.71 -10.04
N GLU A 71 1.76 -10.01 -9.31
CA GLU A 71 2.01 -8.65 -8.83
C GLU A 71 1.32 -8.30 -7.50
N ILE A 72 1.76 -7.19 -6.92
CA ILE A 72 1.06 -6.47 -5.85
C ILE A 72 0.52 -5.15 -6.44
N PHE A 73 -0.78 -4.91 -6.30
CA PHE A 73 -1.50 -3.76 -6.89
C PHE A 73 -2.29 -2.93 -5.88
#